data_AF-A0A6I9XVU6-F1
#
_entry.id   AF-A0A6I9XVU6-F1
#
_cell.length_a   1.000
_cell.length_b   1.000
_cell.length_c   1.000
_cell.angle_alpha   90.00
_cell.angle_beta   90.00
_cell.angle_gamma   90.00
#
_symmetry.space_group_name_H-M   'P 1'
#
loop_
_entity.id
_entity.type
_entity.pdbx_description
1 polymer ?
#
loop_
_entity_poly.entity_id
_entity_poly.type
_entity_poly.pdbx_seq_one_letter_code
_entity_poly.pdbx_strand_id
1 'polypeptide(L)'
;MSSRGGKLETGGSMDVAGVRIMPPELRFVDAMPGRSYRALLSVQNLQKRSCSLHLLPPERPQFKLIMENPKKPVASGLYITATVEYRPDSEEDFHDRLLLHVEKKVIEIPLIGLRPCCFLEIEPEINFGTVIANSKIIHAVTKITNYGSSPGNYKLIGSLTEHYHEKIMLSF
;
A
#
# COMPACT_ATOMS: atom_id res chain seq x y z
N MET A 1 -0.67 25.27 4.87
CA MET A 1 -0.55 23.91 5.43
C MET A 1 -0.58 22.94 4.26
N SER A 2 0.56 22.32 3.96
CA SER A 2 0.75 21.52 2.74
C SER A 2 0.07 20.16 2.88
N SER A 3 -0.94 19.94 2.05
CA SER A 3 -1.65 18.68 1.84
C SER A 3 -0.71 17.66 1.19
N ARG A 4 -0.05 16.81 2.00
CA ARG A 4 0.55 15.57 1.48
C ARG A 4 -0.61 14.63 1.16
N GLY A 5 -1.05 14.67 -0.10
CA GLY A 5 -2.00 13.70 -0.63
C GLY A 5 -1.42 12.30 -0.51
N GLY A 6 -2.30 11.34 -0.20
CA GLY A 6 -1.95 9.92 -0.12
C GLY A 6 -1.23 9.50 -1.40
N LYS A 7 -0.12 8.78 -1.22
CA LYS A 7 0.74 8.37 -2.31
C LYS A 7 0.06 7.21 -3.03
N LEU A 8 -0.10 7.29 -4.34
CA LEU A 8 -0.48 6.14 -5.15
C LEU A 8 0.81 5.39 -5.49
N GLU A 9 0.95 4.15 -5.03
CA GLU A 9 2.05 3.30 -5.50
C GLU A 9 1.65 2.75 -6.88
N THR A 10 2.18 3.36 -7.94
CA THR A 10 2.02 2.85 -9.31
C THR A 10 3.29 2.14 -9.73
N GLY A 11 3.19 0.86 -10.08
CA GLY A 11 4.32 0.09 -10.56
C GLY A 11 3.87 -1.04 -11.46
N GLY A 12 3.87 -0.80 -12.77
CA GLY A 12 3.80 -1.86 -13.79
C GLY A 12 2.53 -1.91 -14.63
N SER A 13 2.51 -2.90 -15.51
CA SER A 13 1.41 -3.24 -16.41
C SER A 13 1.21 -4.74 -16.41
N MET A 14 -0.03 -5.20 -16.56
CA MET A 14 -0.33 -6.63 -16.73
C MET A 14 -0.98 -6.88 -18.08
N ASP A 15 -0.40 -7.78 -18.86
CA ASP A 15 -0.96 -8.25 -20.13
C ASP A 15 -1.71 -9.56 -19.90
N VAL A 16 -3.02 -9.55 -20.11
CA VAL A 16 -3.89 -10.71 -19.84
C VAL A 16 -5.09 -10.68 -20.77
N ALA A 17 -5.54 -11.85 -21.24
CA ALA A 17 -6.68 -11.99 -22.17
C ALA A 17 -6.63 -11.09 -23.43
N GLY A 18 -5.42 -10.69 -23.88
CA GLY A 18 -5.24 -9.80 -25.03
C GLY A 18 -5.50 -8.33 -24.74
N VAL A 19 -5.48 -7.91 -23.47
CA VAL A 19 -5.50 -6.51 -23.05
C VAL A 19 -4.31 -6.20 -22.13
N ARG A 20 -3.93 -4.93 -22.05
CA ARG A 20 -2.95 -4.40 -21.09
C ARG A 20 -3.65 -3.54 -20.06
N ILE A 21 -3.45 -3.86 -18.79
CA ILE A 21 -4.04 -3.15 -17.64
C ILE A 21 -2.94 -2.35 -16.94
N MET A 22 -3.17 -1.06 -16.73
CA MET A 22 -2.20 -0.14 -16.13
C MET A 22 -2.87 0.86 -15.18
N PRO A 23 -2.58 0.81 -13.88
CA PRO A 23 -1.81 -0.22 -13.16
C PRO A 23 -2.60 -1.54 -13.01
N PRO A 24 -1.94 -2.69 -12.74
CA PRO A 24 -2.61 -3.96 -12.50
C PRO A 24 -3.38 -4.02 -11.17
N GLU A 25 -3.04 -3.14 -10.23
CA GLU A 25 -3.72 -2.95 -8.95
C GLU A 25 -3.75 -1.45 -8.61
N LEU A 26 -4.77 -1.01 -7.86
CA LEU A 26 -4.84 0.36 -7.36
C LEU A 26 -4.68 0.36 -5.84
N ARG A 27 -3.51 0.83 -5.37
CA ARG A 27 -3.16 0.93 -3.95
C ARG A 27 -3.14 2.37 -3.46
N PHE A 28 -4.12 2.73 -2.64
CA PHE A 28 -4.20 4.01 -1.96
C PHE A 28 -3.57 3.86 -0.57
N VAL A 29 -2.31 4.30 -0.41
CA VAL A 29 -1.61 4.18 0.88
C VAL A 29 -1.78 5.41 1.75
N ASP A 30 -1.65 5.22 3.05
CA ASP A 30 -1.76 6.26 4.08
C ASP A 30 -3.09 7.03 3.98
N ALA A 31 -4.17 6.29 3.71
CA ALA A 31 -5.48 6.86 3.49
C ALA A 31 -6.19 7.17 4.82
N MET A 32 -6.56 8.44 5.00
CA MET A 32 -7.19 8.94 6.22
C MET A 32 -8.68 9.17 6.03
N PRO A 33 -9.54 8.83 7.01
CA PRO A 33 -10.97 9.12 6.97
C PRO A 33 -11.28 10.58 6.63
N GLY A 34 -12.35 10.78 5.85
CA GLY A 34 -12.79 12.12 5.42
C GLY A 34 -11.93 12.76 4.32
N ARG A 35 -10.93 12.04 3.79
CA ARG A 35 -10.18 12.43 2.60
C ARG A 35 -10.74 11.72 1.35
N SER A 36 -10.36 12.23 0.17
CA SER A 36 -10.67 11.61 -1.11
C SER A 36 -9.40 11.45 -1.92
N TYR A 37 -9.22 10.28 -2.50
CA TYR A 37 -8.06 9.91 -3.30
C TYR A 37 -8.53 9.47 -4.69
N ARG A 38 -7.72 9.73 -5.71
CA ARG A 38 -8.06 9.37 -7.10
C ARG A 38 -6.87 8.75 -7.79
N ALA A 39 -7.15 7.74 -8.59
CA ALA A 39 -6.15 7.03 -9.38
C ALA A 39 -6.69 6.74 -10.78
N LEU A 40 -5.82 6.83 -11.78
CA LEU A 40 -6.14 6.51 -13.15
C LEU A 40 -5.88 5.03 -13.42
N LEU A 41 -6.81 4.41 -14.12
CA LEU A 41 -6.71 3.08 -14.69
C LEU A 41 -6.84 3.18 -16.20
N SER A 42 -5.98 2.50 -16.93
CA SER A 42 -6.09 2.34 -18.38
C SER A 42 -6.12 0.87 -18.77
N VAL A 43 -6.95 0.56 -19.76
CA VAL A 43 -7.06 -0.79 -20.35
C VAL A 43 -6.91 -0.65 -21.85
N GLN A 44 -5.82 -1.16 -22.40
CA GLN A 44 -5.50 -1.13 -23.82
C GLN A 44 -5.85 -2.47 -24.49
N ASN A 45 -6.51 -2.42 -25.64
CA ASN A 45 -6.73 -3.59 -26.48
C ASN A 45 -5.43 -3.95 -27.23
N LEU A 46 -4.87 -5.13 -26.96
CA LEU A 46 -3.70 -5.67 -27.66
C LEU A 46 -4.06 -6.70 -28.75
N GLN A 47 -5.35 -7.01 -28.92
CA GLN A 47 -5.82 -7.92 -29.95
C GLN A 47 -5.74 -7.26 -31.33
N LYS A 48 -5.52 -8.05 -32.39
CA LYS A 48 -5.52 -7.57 -33.78
C LYS A 48 -6.88 -7.05 -34.27
N ARG A 49 -7.94 -7.26 -33.50
CA ARG A 49 -9.33 -6.90 -33.82
C ARG A 49 -9.90 -6.00 -32.74
N SER A 50 -10.98 -5.30 -33.05
CA SER A 50 -11.72 -4.58 -32.01
C SER A 50 -12.30 -5.55 -30.98
N CYS A 51 -12.28 -5.17 -29.69
CA CYS A 51 -12.86 -5.96 -28.62
C CYS A 51 -13.77 -5.13 -27.71
N SER A 52 -14.81 -5.76 -27.18
CA SER A 52 -15.68 -5.16 -26.16
C SER A 52 -14.98 -5.15 -24.80
N LEU A 53 -14.87 -3.96 -24.21
CA LEU A 53 -14.31 -3.73 -22.88
C LEU A 53 -15.37 -3.06 -22.01
N HIS A 54 -15.65 -3.65 -20.85
CA HIS A 54 -16.61 -3.09 -19.92
C HIS A 54 -16.12 -3.26 -18.48
N LEU A 55 -15.96 -2.15 -17.76
CA LEU A 55 -15.62 -2.15 -16.35
C LEU A 55 -16.90 -2.07 -15.51
N LEU A 56 -17.04 -2.96 -14.53
CA LEU A 56 -18.10 -2.90 -13.53
C LEU A 56 -17.63 -2.13 -12.30
N PRO A 57 -18.53 -1.40 -11.63
CA PRO A 57 -18.20 -0.72 -10.39
C PRO A 57 -17.83 -1.72 -9.29
N PRO A 58 -17.03 -1.29 -8.29
CA PRO A 58 -16.72 -2.09 -7.11
C PRO A 58 -17.96 -2.28 -6.23
N GLU A 59 -17.91 -3.25 -5.31
CA GLU A 59 -19.03 -3.58 -4.42
C GLU A 59 -19.09 -2.65 -3.19
N ARG A 60 -17.93 -2.23 -2.70
CA ARG A 60 -17.78 -1.37 -1.52
C ARG A 60 -18.04 0.08 -1.86
N PRO A 61 -18.85 0.79 -1.07
CA PRO A 61 -19.21 2.20 -1.32
C PRO A 61 -18.03 3.16 -1.17
N GLN A 62 -16.97 2.77 -0.45
CA GLN A 62 -15.77 3.59 -0.30
C GLN A 62 -15.02 3.75 -1.62
N PHE A 63 -15.17 2.80 -2.56
CA PHE A 63 -14.59 2.90 -3.90
C PHE A 63 -15.66 3.29 -4.91
N LYS A 64 -15.31 4.20 -5.82
CA LYS A 64 -16.20 4.65 -6.88
C LYS A 64 -15.49 4.64 -8.21
N LEU A 65 -16.06 3.92 -9.18
CA LEU A 65 -15.64 3.97 -10.57
C LEU A 65 -16.26 5.20 -11.25
N ILE A 66 -15.42 6.05 -11.85
CA ILE A 66 -15.82 7.25 -12.59
C ILE A 66 -15.35 7.08 -14.03
N MET A 67 -16.28 6.63 -14.89
CA MET A 67 -16.10 6.55 -16.34
C MET A 67 -17.44 6.30 -17.02
N GLU A 68 -17.46 6.41 -18.34
CA GLU A 68 -18.51 5.85 -19.18
C GLU A 68 -17.93 4.69 -19.99
N ASN A 69 -18.53 3.51 -19.88
CA ASN A 69 -18.10 2.37 -20.69
C ASN A 69 -18.36 2.64 -22.18
N PRO A 70 -17.44 2.22 -23.07
CA PRO A 70 -17.61 2.43 -24.50
C PRO A 70 -18.83 1.66 -25.02
N LYS A 71 -19.69 2.34 -25.79
CA LYS A 71 -20.87 1.71 -26.43
C LYS A 71 -20.50 0.83 -27.63
N LYS A 72 -19.29 0.98 -28.17
CA LYS A 72 -18.78 0.24 -29.33
C LYS A 72 -17.49 -0.48 -28.96
N PRO A 73 -17.16 -1.60 -29.62
CA PRO A 73 -15.87 -2.27 -29.43
C PRO A 73 -14.68 -1.34 -29.65
N VAL A 74 -13.66 -1.49 -28.81
CA VAL A 74 -12.43 -0.69 -28.82
C VAL A 74 -11.46 -1.26 -29.84
N ALA A 75 -10.99 -0.45 -30.79
CA ALA A 75 -10.09 -0.89 -31.85
C ALA A 75 -8.72 -1.38 -31.32
N SER A 76 -8.04 -2.21 -32.12
CA SER A 76 -6.68 -2.68 -31.83
C SER A 76 -5.74 -1.52 -31.51
N GLY A 77 -5.00 -1.61 -30.40
CA GLY A 77 -4.04 -0.61 -29.96
C GLY A 77 -4.64 0.59 -29.21
N LEU A 78 -5.96 0.79 -29.24
CA LEU A 78 -6.63 1.83 -28.47
C LEU A 78 -6.88 1.40 -27.02
N TYR A 79 -7.13 2.38 -26.16
CA TYR A 79 -7.37 2.17 -24.73
C TYR A 79 -8.61 2.92 -24.24
N ILE A 80 -9.17 2.41 -23.16
CA ILE A 80 -10.12 3.14 -22.31
C ILE A 80 -9.41 3.62 -21.05
N THR A 81 -9.87 4.72 -20.49
CA THR A 81 -9.39 5.26 -19.21
C THR A 81 -10.54 5.39 -18.23
N ALA A 82 -10.27 5.06 -16.98
CA ALA A 82 -11.19 5.24 -15.87
C ALA A 82 -10.49 5.95 -14.72
N THR A 83 -11.25 6.70 -13.92
CA THR A 83 -10.78 7.18 -12.62
C THR A 83 -11.45 6.36 -11.53
N VAL A 84 -10.64 5.76 -10.65
CA VAL A 84 -11.16 5.18 -9.40
C VAL A 84 -10.95 6.21 -8.31
N GLU A 85 -12.02 6.52 -7.60
CA GLU A 85 -12.01 7.37 -6.43
C GLU A 85 -12.18 6.52 -5.17
N TYR A 86 -11.39 6.80 -4.14
CA TYR A 86 -11.46 6.15 -2.84
C TYR A 86 -11.71 7.18 -1.74
N ARG A 87 -12.72 6.92 -0.91
CA ARG A 87 -13.09 7.72 0.26
C ARG A 87 -13.22 6.82 1.51
N PRO A 88 -12.16 6.69 2.32
CA PRO A 88 -12.26 5.99 3.60
C PRO A 88 -13.20 6.73 4.56
N ASP A 89 -13.96 5.95 5.33
CA ASP A 89 -14.85 6.38 6.40
C ASP A 89 -14.39 5.92 7.78
N SER A 90 -13.44 4.98 7.88
CA SER A 90 -12.84 4.50 9.12
C SER A 90 -11.32 4.29 8.98
N GLU A 91 -10.62 4.16 10.12
CA GLU A 91 -9.18 3.85 10.18
C GLU A 91 -8.91 2.34 10.00
N GLU A 92 -9.41 1.77 8.91
CA GLU A 92 -9.27 0.35 8.57
C GLU A 92 -8.71 0.18 7.16
N ASP A 93 -8.21 -1.02 6.86
CA ASP A 93 -7.80 -1.37 5.51
C ASP A 93 -9.03 -1.86 4.73
N PHE A 94 -9.19 -1.36 3.51
CA PHE A 94 -10.30 -1.72 2.63
C PHE A 94 -9.78 -2.48 1.40
N HIS A 95 -10.44 -3.58 1.07
CA HIS A 95 -10.13 -4.40 -0.09
C HIS A 95 -11.38 -4.62 -0.93
N ASP A 96 -11.24 -4.45 -2.23
CA ASP A 96 -12.26 -4.70 -3.24
C ASP A 96 -11.60 -4.97 -4.60
N ARG A 97 -12.37 -4.98 -5.68
CA ARG A 97 -11.92 -5.19 -7.05
C ARG A 97 -12.84 -4.50 -8.05
N LEU A 98 -12.29 -4.15 -9.20
CA LEU A 98 -13.08 -3.92 -10.42
C LEU A 98 -13.18 -5.22 -11.20
N LEU A 99 -14.33 -5.47 -11.82
CA LEU A 99 -14.49 -6.55 -12.80
C LEU A 99 -14.39 -5.98 -14.20
N LEU A 100 -13.33 -6.36 -14.92
CA LEU A 100 -13.15 -6.04 -16.33
C LEU A 100 -13.66 -7.20 -17.19
N HIS A 101 -14.73 -6.94 -17.93
CA HIS A 101 -15.21 -7.85 -18.96
C HIS A 101 -14.47 -7.57 -20.27
N VAL A 102 -13.77 -8.59 -20.78
CA VAL A 102 -13.14 -8.62 -22.10
C VAL A 102 -13.83 -9.71 -22.90
N GLU A 103 -14.79 -9.32 -23.75
CA GLU A 103 -15.67 -10.27 -24.46
C GLU A 103 -16.40 -11.23 -23.48
N LYS A 104 -15.99 -12.51 -23.44
CA LYS A 104 -16.56 -13.55 -22.58
C LYS A 104 -15.69 -13.86 -21.35
N LYS A 105 -14.60 -13.12 -21.15
CA LYS A 105 -13.66 -13.31 -20.04
C LYS A 105 -13.85 -12.19 -19.02
N VAL A 106 -13.66 -12.52 -17.76
CA VAL A 106 -13.67 -11.56 -16.65
C VAL A 106 -12.29 -11.56 -16.02
N ILE A 107 -11.77 -10.36 -15.77
CA ILE A 107 -10.50 -10.13 -15.08
C ILE A 107 -10.79 -9.27 -13.85
N GLU A 108 -10.23 -9.64 -12.71
CA GLU A 108 -10.32 -8.85 -11.48
C GLU A 108 -9.12 -7.91 -11.40
N ILE A 109 -9.38 -6.63 -11.10
CA ILE A 109 -8.36 -5.60 -10.87
C ILE A 109 -8.47 -5.17 -9.41
N PRO A 110 -7.51 -5.53 -8.53
CA PRO A 110 -7.60 -5.25 -7.11
C PRO A 110 -7.63 -3.75 -6.79
N LEU A 111 -8.49 -3.40 -5.83
CA LEU A 111 -8.55 -2.08 -5.17
C LEU A 111 -8.18 -2.26 -3.70
N ILE A 112 -7.17 -1.52 -3.24
CA ILE A 112 -6.64 -1.65 -1.89
C ILE A 112 -6.50 -0.24 -1.31
N GLY A 113 -7.22 0.03 -0.22
CA GLY A 113 -7.06 1.21 0.61
C GLY A 113 -6.37 0.82 1.90
N LEU A 114 -5.20 1.39 2.17
CA LEU A 114 -4.42 1.10 3.36
C LEU A 114 -4.42 2.30 4.29
N ARG A 115 -4.76 2.07 5.55
CA ARG A 115 -4.65 3.09 6.59
C ARG A 115 -3.18 3.41 6.88
N PRO A 116 -2.88 4.62 7.38
CA PRO A 116 -1.58 4.91 7.94
C PRO A 116 -1.21 3.91 9.06
N CYS A 117 -0.06 3.26 8.94
CA CYS A 117 0.39 2.26 9.91
C CYS A 117 1.76 2.63 10.48
N CYS A 118 2.05 2.15 11.69
CA CYS A 118 3.36 2.23 12.27
C CYS A 118 4.17 0.99 11.86
N PHE A 119 5.44 1.19 11.50
CA PHE A 119 6.36 0.10 11.17
C PHE A 119 7.70 0.39 11.84
N LEU A 120 7.90 -0.16 13.03
CA LEU A 120 9.14 0.01 13.80
C LEU A 120 10.16 -1.05 13.42
N GLU A 121 11.36 -0.62 13.10
CA GLU A 121 12.53 -1.46 12.89
C GLU A 121 13.59 -1.12 13.93
N ILE A 122 14.23 -2.16 14.47
CA ILE A 122 15.33 -2.10 15.43
C ILE A 122 16.33 -3.19 15.08
N GLU A 123 17.61 -2.95 15.34
CA GLU A 123 18.62 -3.99 15.26
C GLU A 123 18.28 -5.13 16.24
N PRO A 124 18.20 -6.39 15.78
CA PRO A 124 17.73 -7.50 16.61
C PRO A 124 18.77 -7.94 17.66
N GLU A 125 20.03 -7.60 17.45
CA GLU A 125 21.14 -7.94 18.33
C GLU A 125 22.07 -6.73 18.49
N ILE A 126 22.51 -6.52 19.73
CA ILE A 126 23.53 -5.54 20.06
C ILE A 126 24.80 -6.29 20.46
N ASN A 127 25.85 -6.14 19.66
CA ASN A 127 27.14 -6.77 19.94
C ASN A 127 28.06 -5.79 20.68
N PHE A 128 28.41 -6.12 21.92
CA PHE A 128 29.31 -5.32 22.76
C PHE A 128 30.81 -5.53 22.45
N GLY A 129 31.15 -6.44 21.54
CA GLY A 129 32.51 -6.77 21.16
C GLY A 129 33.28 -7.47 22.28
N THR A 130 34.61 -7.28 22.30
CA THR A 130 35.45 -7.78 23.40
C THR A 130 35.40 -6.82 24.58
N VAL A 131 34.90 -7.31 25.70
CA VAL A 131 34.77 -6.54 26.94
C VAL A 131 35.86 -6.95 27.92
N ILE A 132 36.51 -5.98 28.58
CA ILE A 132 37.51 -6.25 29.60
C ILE A 132 36.82 -6.74 30.87
N ALA A 133 37.30 -7.85 31.44
CA ALA A 133 36.80 -8.36 32.71
C ALA A 133 36.85 -7.27 33.81
N ASN A 134 35.76 -7.13 34.56
CA ASN A 134 35.54 -6.11 35.61
C ASN A 134 35.31 -4.67 35.12
N SER A 135 35.02 -4.43 33.83
CA SER A 135 34.45 -3.13 33.41
C SER A 135 33.11 -2.90 34.11
N LYS A 136 33.00 -1.80 34.88
CA LYS A 136 31.82 -1.53 35.72
C LYS A 136 30.57 -1.08 34.96
N ILE A 137 30.74 -0.54 33.76
CA ILE A 137 29.63 -0.01 32.93
C ILE A 137 29.98 -0.27 31.48
N ILE A 138 29.10 -0.96 30.77
CA ILE A 138 29.15 -1.10 29.31
C ILE A 138 27.91 -0.38 28.77
N HIS A 139 28.07 0.38 27.69
CA HIS A 139 26.97 1.12 27.09
C HIS A 139 26.89 0.83 25.60
N ALA A 140 25.67 0.59 25.13
CA ALA A 140 25.36 0.50 23.71
C ALA A 140 24.11 1.31 23.40
N VAL A 141 24.11 1.96 22.24
CA VAL A 141 22.96 2.70 21.71
C VAL A 141 22.44 1.91 20.52
N THR A 142 21.15 1.61 20.53
CA THR A 142 20.45 1.12 19.34
C THR A 142 19.38 2.12 18.95
N LYS A 143 19.08 2.17 17.66
CA LYS A 143 18.07 3.06 17.10
C LYS A 143 16.81 2.29 16.78
N ILE A 144 15.68 2.79 17.26
CA ILE A 144 14.36 2.37 16.81
C ILE A 144 13.91 3.37 15.75
N THR A 145 13.67 2.92 14.53
CA THR A 145 13.22 3.76 13.42
C THR A 145 11.81 3.38 13.03
N ASN A 146 10.90 4.35 12.98
CA ASN A 146 9.57 4.16 12.40
C ASN A 146 9.61 4.49 10.91
N TYR A 147 9.48 3.46 10.07
CA TYR A 147 9.32 3.57 8.62
C TYR A 147 7.85 3.70 8.18
N GLY A 148 6.92 3.55 9.13
CA GLY A 148 5.50 3.75 8.91
C GLY A 148 5.10 5.22 8.88
N SER A 149 3.88 5.47 8.39
CA SER A 149 3.27 6.80 8.25
C SER A 149 2.48 7.25 9.48
N SER A 150 2.19 6.33 10.40
CA SER A 150 1.57 6.64 11.71
C SER A 150 2.57 6.61 12.84
N PRO A 151 2.40 7.45 13.88
CA PRO A 151 3.15 7.34 15.13
C PRO A 151 3.05 5.94 15.74
N GLY A 152 4.15 5.49 16.32
CA GLY A 152 4.24 4.20 17.01
C GLY A 152 4.24 4.36 18.52
N ASN A 153 3.68 3.37 19.21
CA ASN A 153 3.92 3.15 20.63
C ASN A 153 4.78 1.90 20.78
N TYR A 154 5.82 1.97 21.60
CA TYR A 154 6.66 0.82 21.90
C TYR A 154 6.87 0.69 23.41
N LYS A 155 7.10 -0.54 23.87
CA LYS A 155 7.43 -0.86 25.25
C LYS A 155 8.68 -1.73 25.26
N LEU A 156 9.69 -1.30 26.00
CA LEU A 156 10.86 -2.12 26.27
C LEU A 156 10.52 -3.08 27.42
N ILE A 157 10.76 -4.37 27.20
CA ILE A 157 10.61 -5.43 28.20
C ILE A 157 11.97 -6.11 28.30
N GLY A 158 12.56 -6.12 29.49
CA GLY A 158 13.83 -6.79 29.76
C GLY A 158 13.68 -7.80 30.88
N SER A 159 14.32 -8.96 30.74
CA SER A 159 14.60 -9.87 31.84
C SER A 159 16.10 -9.90 32.06
N LEU A 160 16.54 -9.37 33.21
CA LEU A 160 17.92 -9.55 33.66
C LEU A 160 18.05 -10.98 34.16
N THR A 161 18.86 -11.78 33.47
CA THR A 161 19.28 -13.07 33.99
C THR A 161 20.59 -12.78 34.72
N GLU A 162 20.51 -12.47 36.02
CA GLU A 162 21.67 -11.99 36.77
C GLU A 162 22.83 -13.00 36.72
N HIS A 163 23.98 -12.54 36.25
CA HIS A 163 24.95 -11.91 37.15
C HIS A 163 25.37 -10.57 36.54
N TYR A 164 25.58 -9.55 37.38
CA TYR A 164 25.86 -8.13 37.07
C TYR A 164 24.64 -7.20 37.00
N HIS A 165 24.65 -6.22 37.91
CA HIS A 165 23.70 -5.11 37.98
C HIS A 165 23.97 -4.11 36.86
N GLU A 166 23.10 -4.05 35.85
CA GLU A 166 23.08 -2.94 34.89
C GLU A 166 21.73 -2.21 34.91
N LYS A 167 21.83 -0.88 34.95
CA LYS A 167 20.70 0.05 35.03
C LYS A 167 20.51 0.63 33.63
N ILE A 168 19.38 0.35 32.98
CA ILE A 168 19.06 0.93 31.67
C ILE A 168 18.77 2.43 31.87
N MET A 169 19.68 3.29 31.40
CA MET A 169 19.47 4.75 31.34
C MET A 169 18.98 5.13 29.93
N LEU A 170 17.78 5.69 29.85
CA LEU A 170 17.23 6.27 28.62
C LEU A 170 17.39 7.80 28.70
N SER A 171 17.92 8.41 27.64
CA SER A 171 17.92 9.86 27.44
C SER A 171 16.91 10.18 26.33
N PHE A 172 15.95 11.07 26.60
CA PHE A 172 14.91 11.52 25.65
C PHE A 172 15.34 12.80 24.94
#